data_AF-A0A085WT00-F1
#
_entry.id   AF-A0A085WT00-F1
#
_cell.length_a   1.000
_cell.length_b   1.000
_cell.length_c   1.000
_cell.angle_alpha   90.00
_cell.angle_beta   90.00
_cell.angle_gamma   90.00
#
_symmetry.space_group_name_H-M   'P 1'
#
loop_
_entity.id
_entity.type
_entity.pdbx_description
1 polymer ?
#
loop_
_entity_poly.entity_id
_entity_poly.type
_entity_poly.pdbx_seq_one_letter_code
_entity_poly.pdbx_strand_id
1 'polypeptide(L)'
;MEVDRTRIQVVDTGERSIILEPLSEPRPGERWTLRVPWAEGRTPEAAEFALVAHPSEVDTELDIARLQVPAPACPAQAECAPCSAPSAADAIASGLIDKDGVQTLAFRPFKEAASGFESTAGVSYRASTWVLVDVEIIRPPRHLAWSPVGATLTSKTGEVRVRAIKIEPNKTSPERVRLFAEAEVPPPSAGLKFTLHLNGPAGAPSFSIPSVQLPPAKEVQP
;
A
#
# COMPACT_ATOMS: atom_id res chain seq x y z
N MET A 1 13.96 -12.82 -22.55
CA MET A 1 13.58 -13.34 -21.22
C MET A 1 14.46 -14.53 -20.91
N GLU A 2 14.98 -14.61 -19.69
CA GLU A 2 15.84 -15.67 -19.20
C GLU A 2 15.21 -16.31 -17.97
N VAL A 3 15.21 -17.64 -17.94
CA VAL A 3 14.63 -18.49 -16.90
C VAL A 3 15.44 -19.78 -16.83
N ASP A 4 15.49 -20.44 -15.68
CA ASP A 4 16.07 -21.78 -15.54
C ASP A 4 15.21 -22.81 -16.30
N ARG A 5 15.62 -23.10 -17.54
CA ARG A 5 14.93 -24.03 -18.45
C ARG A 5 14.99 -25.49 -17.99
N THR A 6 15.76 -25.81 -16.96
CA THR A 6 15.77 -27.16 -16.35
C THR A 6 14.60 -27.36 -15.37
N ARG A 7 13.96 -26.27 -14.95
CA ARG A 7 12.86 -26.28 -13.96
C ARG A 7 11.57 -25.65 -14.45
N ILE A 8 11.64 -24.74 -15.42
CA ILE A 8 10.48 -24.01 -15.94
C ILE A 8 10.49 -24.05 -17.46
N GLN A 9 9.36 -24.40 -18.03
CA GLN A 9 9.06 -24.27 -19.45
C GLN A 9 8.27 -22.99 -19.71
N VAL A 10 8.63 -22.28 -20.78
CA VAL A 10 7.85 -21.13 -21.27
C VAL A 10 6.86 -21.68 -22.29
N VAL A 11 5.57 -21.55 -21.99
CA VAL A 11 4.48 -22.09 -22.82
C VAL A 11 4.03 -21.06 -23.84
N ASP A 12 3.88 -19.80 -23.41
CA ASP A 12 3.44 -18.71 -24.28
C ASP A 12 4.08 -17.38 -23.88
N THR A 13 4.28 -16.51 -24.86
CA THR A 13 4.74 -15.13 -24.67
C THR A 13 3.88 -14.22 -25.56
N GLY A 14 2.78 -13.74 -24.99
CA GLY A 14 1.90 -12.77 -25.61
C GLY A 14 2.42 -11.34 -25.50
N GLU A 15 1.69 -10.39 -26.07
CA GLU A 15 2.05 -8.96 -26.05
C GLU A 15 2.13 -8.38 -24.63
N ARG A 16 1.33 -8.91 -23.69
CA ARG A 16 1.22 -8.40 -22.31
C ARG A 16 1.25 -9.50 -21.24
N SER A 17 1.48 -10.74 -21.62
CA SER A 17 1.40 -11.90 -20.73
C SER A 17 2.44 -12.94 -21.09
N ILE A 18 2.94 -13.65 -20.09
CA ILE A 18 3.84 -14.79 -20.26
C ILE A 18 3.23 -15.94 -19.48
N ILE A 19 3.14 -17.12 -20.10
CA ILE A 19 2.67 -18.34 -19.45
C ILE A 19 3.87 -19.24 -19.20
N LEU A 20 4.07 -19.60 -17.93
CA LEU A 20 5.17 -20.45 -17.46
C LEU A 20 4.59 -21.72 -16.85
N GLU A 21 5.19 -22.86 -17.19
CA GLU A 21 4.83 -24.17 -16.67
C GLU A 21 6.01 -24.75 -15.87
N PRO A 22 5.83 -25.10 -14.58
CA PRO A 22 6.81 -25.85 -13.82
C PRO A 22 7.03 -27.24 -14.42
N LEU A 23 8.29 -27.63 -14.62
CA LEU A 23 8.67 -28.98 -15.07
C LEU A 23 8.76 -29.99 -13.92
N SER A 24 8.71 -29.51 -12.68
CA SER A 24 8.65 -30.31 -11.46
C SER A 24 7.85 -29.56 -10.39
N GLU A 25 7.30 -30.30 -9.43
CA GLU A 25 6.60 -29.70 -8.29
C GLU A 25 7.55 -28.78 -7.50
N PRO A 26 7.20 -27.49 -7.33
CA PRO A 26 8.01 -26.57 -6.56
C PRO A 26 7.98 -26.94 -5.08
N ARG A 27 9.13 -26.84 -4.41
CA ARG A 27 9.18 -27.01 -2.95
C ARG A 27 8.57 -25.79 -2.25
N PRO A 28 7.94 -25.95 -1.08
CA PRO A 28 7.41 -24.81 -0.32
C PRO A 28 8.47 -23.73 -0.10
N GLY A 29 8.19 -22.50 -0.52
CA GLY A 29 9.11 -21.37 -0.39
C GLY A 29 10.33 -21.39 -1.32
N GLU A 30 10.38 -22.32 -2.27
CA GLU A 30 11.37 -22.32 -3.35
C GLU A 30 11.19 -21.07 -4.22
N ARG A 31 12.31 -20.42 -4.53
CA ARG A 31 12.33 -19.20 -5.35
C ARG A 31 12.97 -19.51 -6.69
N TRP A 32 12.26 -19.20 -7.77
CA TRP A 32 12.82 -19.20 -9.12
C TRP A 32 12.95 -17.79 -9.64
N THR A 33 14.05 -17.50 -10.35
CA THR A 33 14.31 -16.16 -10.86
C THR A 33 13.89 -16.07 -12.33
N LEU A 34 13.09 -15.04 -12.64
CA LEU A 34 12.72 -14.65 -13.99
C LEU A 34 13.38 -13.32 -14.33
N ARG A 35 14.19 -13.29 -15.39
CA ARG A 35 14.86 -12.07 -15.85
C ARG A 35 14.30 -11.62 -17.19
N VAL A 36 13.78 -10.39 -17.25
CA VAL A 36 13.16 -9.78 -18.42
C VAL A 36 14.03 -8.61 -18.88
N PRO A 37 14.86 -8.77 -19.91
CA PRO A 37 15.69 -7.69 -20.44
C PRO A 37 14.82 -6.60 -21.07
N TRP A 38 15.21 -5.34 -20.88
CA TRP A 38 14.55 -4.22 -21.58
C TRP A 38 15.07 -4.12 -23.01
N ALA A 39 14.21 -3.72 -23.95
CA ALA A 39 14.55 -3.63 -25.37
C ALA A 39 15.67 -2.62 -25.70
N GLU A 40 16.05 -1.73 -24.77
CA GLU A 40 16.91 -0.57 -25.08
C GLU A 40 18.09 -0.33 -24.12
N GLY A 41 18.71 -1.37 -23.55
CA GLY A 41 19.94 -1.19 -22.74
C GLY A 41 19.79 -0.21 -21.57
N ARG A 42 18.56 -0.05 -21.07
CA ARG A 42 18.23 0.83 -19.95
C ARG A 42 18.82 0.25 -18.68
N THR A 43 19.22 1.07 -17.71
CA THR A 43 19.67 0.60 -16.40
C THR A 43 18.51 0.60 -15.40
N PRO A 44 18.24 -0.53 -14.71
CA PRO A 44 18.89 -1.83 -14.82
C PRO A 44 18.57 -2.55 -16.13
N GLU A 45 19.54 -3.28 -16.71
CA GLU A 45 19.47 -3.93 -18.03
C GLU A 45 18.30 -4.93 -18.20
N ALA A 46 17.79 -5.42 -17.07
CA ALA A 46 16.62 -6.27 -17.00
C ALA A 46 15.83 -5.99 -15.72
N ALA A 47 14.54 -6.35 -15.74
CA ALA A 47 13.78 -6.57 -14.52
C ALA A 47 14.01 -8.02 -14.05
N GLU A 48 14.25 -8.21 -12.75
CA GLU A 48 14.31 -9.52 -12.12
C GLU A 48 13.11 -9.71 -11.21
N PHE A 49 12.48 -10.86 -11.32
CA PHE A 49 11.33 -11.27 -10.53
C PHE A 49 11.63 -12.59 -9.83
N ALA A 50 11.22 -12.71 -8.57
CA ALA A 50 11.19 -13.98 -7.87
C ALA A 50 9.80 -14.59 -7.99
N LEU A 51 9.74 -15.84 -8.45
CA LEU A 51 8.55 -16.68 -8.50
C LEU A 51 8.58 -17.60 -7.29
N VAL A 52 7.57 -17.54 -6.42
CA VAL A 52 7.49 -18.36 -5.20
C VAL A 52 6.19 -19.13 -5.21
N ALA A 53 6.26 -20.46 -5.09
CA ALA A 53 5.09 -21.30 -5.02
C ALA A 53 4.65 -21.53 -3.56
N HIS A 54 3.34 -21.46 -3.34
CA HIS A 54 2.69 -21.74 -2.05
C HIS A 54 1.85 -23.01 -2.17
N PRO A 55 2.41 -24.21 -1.88
CA PRO A 55 1.72 -25.48 -2.11
C PRO A 55 0.51 -25.71 -1.19
N SER A 56 0.28 -24.87 -0.17
CA SER A 56 -0.94 -24.86 0.64
C SER A 56 -2.10 -24.08 0.00
N GLU A 57 -1.83 -23.30 -1.04
CA GLU A 57 -2.78 -22.50 -1.79
C GLU A 57 -2.96 -23.17 -3.15
N VAL A 58 -3.97 -24.06 -3.23
CA VAL A 58 -4.22 -24.94 -4.38
C VAL A 58 -4.25 -24.14 -5.69
N ASP A 59 -3.31 -24.45 -6.59
CA ASP A 59 -3.24 -24.15 -8.04
C ASP A 59 -3.64 -22.75 -8.55
N THR A 60 -3.42 -21.64 -7.84
CA THR A 60 -3.76 -20.31 -8.44
C THR A 60 -2.89 -19.11 -8.08
N GLU A 61 -1.98 -19.19 -7.10
CA GLU A 61 -1.27 -17.98 -6.64
C GLU A 61 0.26 -18.14 -6.70
N LEU A 62 0.89 -17.24 -7.45
CA LEU A 62 2.34 -17.09 -7.53
C LEU A 62 2.66 -15.64 -7.17
N ASP A 63 3.30 -15.44 -6.03
CA ASP A 63 3.75 -14.11 -5.61
C ASP A 63 4.89 -13.65 -6.53
N ILE A 64 4.66 -12.55 -7.26
CA ILE A 64 5.65 -11.94 -8.13
C ILE A 64 6.20 -10.69 -7.45
N ALA A 65 7.39 -10.82 -6.85
CA ALA A 65 8.11 -9.68 -6.29
C ALA A 65 9.21 -9.23 -7.26
N ARG A 66 9.26 -7.92 -7.57
CA ARG A 66 10.40 -7.32 -8.26
C ARG A 66 11.58 -7.32 -7.30
N LEU A 67 12.66 -8.04 -7.66
CA LEU A 67 13.92 -7.95 -6.95
C LEU A 67 14.52 -6.57 -7.25
N GLN A 68 14.70 -5.75 -6.21
CA GLN A 68 15.43 -4.50 -6.35
C GLN A 68 16.88 -4.85 -6.71
N VAL A 69 17.29 -4.52 -7.93
CA VAL A 69 18.69 -4.60 -8.32
C VAL A 69 19.46 -3.71 -7.35
N PRO A 70 20.50 -4.23 -6.65
CA PRO A 70 21.26 -3.43 -5.71
C PRO A 70 21.80 -2.20 -6.44
N ALA A 71 21.48 -1.01 -5.92
CA ALA A 71 22.17 0.20 -6.34
C ALA A 71 23.68 -0.02 -6.18
N PRO A 72 24.55 0.54 -7.06
CA PRO A 72 25.99 0.46 -6.87
C PRO A 72 26.31 0.90 -5.43
N ALA A 73 27.06 0.04 -4.74
CA ALA A 73 27.28 0.11 -3.31
C ALA A 73 27.69 1.53 -2.87
N CYS A 74 26.80 2.20 -2.14
CA CYS A 74 27.24 3.22 -1.20
C CYS A 74 28.16 2.51 -0.20
N PRO A 75 29.42 2.95 0.01
CA PRO A 75 30.28 2.40 1.04
C PRO A 75 29.77 2.87 2.42
N ALA A 76 28.65 2.30 2.84
CA ALA A 76 28.03 2.44 4.15
C ALA A 76 27.29 1.13 4.49
N GLN A 77 27.92 -0.01 4.18
CA GLN A 77 27.41 -1.35 4.53
C GLN A 77 27.66 -1.70 6.02
N ALA A 78 27.81 -0.68 6.86
CA ALA A 78 27.87 -0.77 8.32
C ALA A 78 26.57 -0.30 9.00
N GLU A 79 25.55 0.16 8.25
CA GLU A 79 24.32 0.70 8.82
C GLU A 79 23.06 0.17 8.11
N CYS A 80 22.93 -1.16 8.00
CA CYS A 80 21.59 -1.77 7.95
C CYS A 80 21.08 -1.97 9.38
N ALA A 81 20.91 -0.86 10.11
CA ALA A 81 19.86 -0.79 11.12
C ALA A 81 18.51 -1.03 10.40
N PRO A 82 17.44 -1.51 11.07
CA PRO A 82 16.10 -1.53 10.46
C PRO A 82 15.89 -0.16 9.80
N CYS A 83 15.48 -0.11 8.51
CA CYS A 83 15.29 1.12 7.73
C CYS A 83 14.86 2.24 8.68
N SER A 84 15.84 3.06 9.10
CA SER A 84 15.59 3.91 10.27
C SER A 84 14.54 4.91 9.84
N ALA A 85 13.56 5.15 10.70
CA ALA A 85 12.56 6.17 10.42
C ALA A 85 13.31 7.45 10.04
N PRO A 86 12.89 8.16 8.97
CA PRO A 86 13.59 9.36 8.53
C PRO A 86 13.75 10.30 9.73
N SER A 87 14.96 10.83 9.92
CA SER A 87 15.16 11.84 10.94
C SER A 87 14.32 13.09 10.61
N ALA A 88 14.15 13.98 11.57
CA ALA A 88 13.46 15.25 11.29
C ALA A 88 14.15 16.05 10.17
N ALA A 89 15.48 15.97 10.07
CA ALA A 89 16.24 16.60 8.99
C ALA A 89 15.93 15.94 7.64
N ASP A 90 15.85 14.60 7.59
CA ASP A 90 15.52 13.87 6.36
C ASP A 90 14.07 14.13 5.91
N ALA A 91 13.14 14.24 6.86
CA ALA A 91 11.75 14.58 6.58
C ALA A 91 11.61 16.00 5.98
N ILE A 92 12.43 16.95 6.44
CA ILE A 92 12.48 18.31 5.87
C ILE A 92 13.15 18.30 4.50
N ALA A 93 14.31 17.66 4.37
CA ALA A 93 15.07 17.60 3.13
C ALA A 93 14.31 16.91 1.99
N SER A 94 13.49 15.90 2.31
CA SER A 94 12.63 15.19 1.35
C SER A 94 11.33 15.91 1.03
N GLY A 95 10.98 16.98 1.76
CA GLY A 95 9.69 17.67 1.61
C GLY A 95 8.50 16.88 2.17
N LEU A 96 8.73 15.85 2.98
CA LEU A 96 7.68 15.16 3.73
C LEU A 96 7.02 16.13 4.73
N ILE A 97 7.81 17.02 5.32
CA ILE A 97 7.39 18.14 6.14
C ILE A 97 8.12 19.38 5.63
N ASP A 98 7.43 20.51 5.51
CA ASP A 98 8.05 21.77 5.11
C ASP A 98 7.90 22.82 6.23
N LYS A 99 8.28 24.07 5.93
CA LYS A 99 8.17 25.21 6.85
C LYS A 99 6.74 25.44 7.36
N ASP A 100 5.72 24.98 6.63
CA ASP A 100 4.32 25.13 6.97
C ASP A 100 3.82 23.97 7.86
N GLY A 101 4.64 22.94 8.03
CA GLY A 101 4.42 21.82 8.95
C GLY A 101 3.30 20.90 8.50
N VAL A 102 2.73 20.17 9.46
CA VAL A 102 1.60 19.25 9.23
C VAL A 102 0.40 19.73 10.03
N GLN A 103 -0.69 20.07 9.36
CA GLN A 103 -1.94 20.43 10.01
C GLN A 103 -2.73 19.17 10.37
N THR A 104 -3.50 19.23 11.46
CA THR A 104 -4.32 18.09 11.91
C THR A 104 -5.76 18.46 12.15
N LEU A 105 -6.67 17.51 11.97
CA LEU A 105 -8.08 17.67 12.27
C LEU A 105 -8.69 16.34 12.73
N ALA A 106 -9.38 16.36 13.87
CA ALA A 106 -10.06 15.17 14.39
C ALA A 106 -11.42 14.97 13.72
N PHE A 107 -11.82 13.71 13.55
CA PHE A 107 -13.17 13.35 13.11
C PHE A 107 -13.81 12.31 14.05
N ARG A 108 -15.14 12.26 14.02
CA ARG A 108 -15.94 11.50 14.99
C ARG A 108 -15.91 9.99 14.70
N PRO A 109 -16.09 9.15 15.72
CA PRO A 109 -16.28 7.72 15.51
C PRO A 109 -17.53 7.43 14.69
N PHE A 110 -17.53 6.29 14.00
CA PHE A 110 -18.64 5.85 13.17
C PHE A 110 -18.80 4.33 13.23
N LYS A 111 -20.06 3.86 13.31
CA LYS A 111 -20.44 2.44 13.31
C LYS A 111 -21.36 2.16 12.14
N GLU A 112 -20.97 1.21 11.30
CA GLU A 112 -21.75 0.79 10.15
C GLU A 112 -22.69 -0.37 10.54
N ALA A 113 -24.00 -0.14 10.43
CA ALA A 113 -25.00 -1.11 10.86
C ALA A 113 -24.98 -2.41 10.04
N ALA A 114 -24.71 -2.32 8.72
CA ALA A 114 -24.81 -3.46 7.81
C ALA A 114 -23.66 -4.47 7.99
N SER A 115 -22.42 -3.98 7.99
CA SER A 115 -21.22 -4.82 8.10
C SER A 115 -20.83 -5.08 9.56
N GLY A 116 -21.26 -4.23 10.50
CA GLY A 116 -20.81 -4.26 11.89
C GLY A 116 -19.40 -3.73 12.11
N PHE A 117 -18.75 -3.17 11.08
CA PHE A 117 -17.49 -2.45 11.26
C PHE A 117 -17.71 -1.15 12.01
N GLU A 118 -16.74 -0.81 12.85
CA GLU A 118 -16.72 0.46 13.56
C GLU A 118 -15.38 1.14 13.38
N SER A 119 -15.38 2.45 13.48
CA SER A 119 -14.21 3.31 13.55
C SER A 119 -14.29 4.12 14.83
N THR A 120 -13.16 4.24 15.51
CA THR A 120 -12.99 5.16 16.63
C THR A 120 -12.89 6.61 16.12
N ALA A 121 -12.73 7.57 17.03
CA ALA A 121 -12.34 8.91 16.62
C ALA A 121 -10.97 8.84 15.92
N GLY A 122 -10.86 9.44 14.74
CA GLY A 122 -9.62 9.46 13.97
C GLY A 122 -9.05 10.87 13.83
N VAL A 123 -7.85 10.94 13.27
CA VAL A 123 -7.15 12.19 12.98
C VAL A 123 -6.74 12.18 11.52
N SER A 124 -7.02 13.26 10.82
CA SER A 124 -6.46 13.52 9.50
C SER A 124 -5.30 14.49 9.60
N TYR A 125 -4.37 14.37 8.67
CA TYR A 125 -3.17 15.18 8.55
C TYR A 125 -3.10 15.75 7.14
N ARG A 126 -2.61 16.98 7.02
CA ARG A 126 -2.33 17.62 5.72
C ARG A 126 -0.94 18.27 5.76
N ALA A 127 -0.08 17.82 4.86
CA ALA A 127 1.13 18.51 4.45
C ALA A 127 0.91 19.20 3.10
N SER A 128 1.96 19.75 2.50
CA SER A 128 1.91 20.38 1.18
C SER A 128 1.71 19.40 0.02
N THR A 129 2.17 18.16 0.16
CA THR A 129 2.20 17.16 -0.93
C THR A 129 1.35 15.92 -0.68
N TRP A 130 0.91 15.70 0.57
CA TRP A 130 0.12 14.53 0.96
C TRP A 130 -0.93 14.86 2.03
N VAL A 131 -1.93 13.99 2.11
CA VAL A 131 -2.87 13.89 3.23
C VAL A 131 -2.85 12.47 3.78
N LEU A 132 -3.05 12.33 5.09
CA LEU A 132 -3.08 11.05 5.78
C LEU A 132 -4.31 10.97 6.67
N VAL A 133 -4.95 9.81 6.72
CA VAL A 133 -5.99 9.49 7.69
C VAL A 133 -5.47 8.41 8.62
N ASP A 134 -5.49 8.68 9.93
CA ASP A 134 -5.15 7.75 11.01
C ASP A 134 -6.43 7.42 11.80
N VAL A 135 -6.79 6.15 11.83
CA VAL A 135 -8.01 5.69 12.50
C VAL A 135 -7.87 4.26 13.01
N GLU A 136 -8.37 4.00 14.22
CA GLU A 136 -8.54 2.62 14.68
C GLU A 136 -9.89 2.07 14.21
N ILE A 137 -9.85 0.93 13.55
CA ILE A 137 -11.00 0.17 13.06
C ILE A 137 -11.25 -1.02 13.98
N ILE A 138 -12.49 -1.17 14.41
CA ILE A 138 -12.98 -2.32 15.17
C ILE A 138 -13.73 -3.24 14.19
N ARG A 139 -13.21 -4.45 14.04
CA ARG A 139 -13.77 -5.48 13.14
C ARG A 139 -14.72 -6.38 13.93
N PRO A 140 -15.89 -6.73 13.38
CA PRO A 140 -16.75 -7.71 14.03
C PRO A 140 -16.08 -9.10 14.02
N PRO A 141 -16.43 -10.02 14.95
CA PRO A 141 -15.79 -11.33 15.07
C PRO A 141 -15.73 -12.17 13.78
N ARG A 142 -16.75 -12.05 12.92
CA ARG A 142 -16.81 -12.72 11.61
C ARG A 142 -15.83 -12.18 10.56
N HIS A 143 -15.20 -11.03 10.81
CA HIS A 143 -14.30 -10.34 9.88
C HIS A 143 -12.94 -10.05 10.52
N LEU A 144 -12.47 -10.87 11.48
CA LEU A 144 -11.16 -10.68 12.10
C LEU A 144 -10.00 -10.77 11.10
N ALA A 145 -10.12 -11.61 10.07
CA ALA A 145 -9.14 -11.73 8.98
C ALA A 145 -9.28 -10.65 7.89
N TRP A 146 -10.27 -9.75 7.98
CA TRP A 146 -10.46 -8.70 6.99
C TRP A 146 -9.31 -7.68 7.04
N SER A 147 -8.82 -7.34 5.85
CA SER A 147 -7.87 -6.26 5.61
C SER A 147 -8.24 -5.58 4.28
N PRO A 148 -8.31 -4.24 4.22
CA PRO A 148 -8.65 -3.55 2.98
C PRO A 148 -7.56 -3.76 1.91
N VAL A 149 -8.00 -4.00 0.67
CA VAL A 149 -7.12 -4.14 -0.50
C VAL A 149 -6.88 -2.81 -1.22
N GLY A 150 -7.59 -1.76 -0.80
CA GLY A 150 -7.44 -0.43 -1.34
C GLY A 150 -8.40 0.56 -0.69
N ALA A 151 -8.21 1.84 -0.97
CA ALA A 151 -9.05 2.88 -0.40
C ALA A 151 -9.17 4.10 -1.30
N THR A 152 -10.25 4.84 -1.09
CA THR A 152 -10.56 6.06 -1.84
C THR A 152 -11.18 7.08 -0.91
N LEU A 153 -10.80 8.35 -1.05
CA LEU A 153 -11.44 9.49 -0.40
C LEU A 153 -12.39 10.14 -1.39
N THR A 154 -13.69 10.09 -1.09
CA THR A 154 -14.72 10.66 -1.96
C THR A 154 -15.39 11.85 -1.27
N SER A 155 -15.45 12.98 -1.96
CA SER A 155 -16.20 14.17 -1.55
C SER A 155 -17.42 14.37 -2.47
N LYS A 156 -18.20 15.43 -2.24
CA LYS A 156 -19.32 15.77 -3.13
C LYS A 156 -18.89 16.17 -4.54
N THR A 157 -17.66 16.66 -4.69
CA THR A 157 -17.18 17.36 -5.90
C THR A 157 -15.93 16.74 -6.50
N GLY A 158 -15.42 15.66 -5.92
CA GLY A 158 -14.22 14.98 -6.40
C GLY A 158 -13.87 13.73 -5.62
N GLU A 159 -12.98 12.94 -6.21
CA GLU A 159 -12.48 11.68 -5.68
C GLU A 159 -10.95 11.72 -5.68
N VAL A 160 -10.33 11.20 -4.63
CA VAL A 160 -8.88 11.07 -4.52
C VAL A 160 -8.55 9.64 -4.14
N ARG A 161 -7.68 9.01 -4.93
CA ARG A 161 -7.22 7.65 -4.67
C ARG A 161 -6.21 7.66 -3.52
N VAL A 162 -6.37 6.73 -2.58
CA VAL A 162 -5.36 6.47 -1.55
C VAL A 162 -4.23 5.69 -2.21
N ARG A 163 -3.00 6.24 -2.12
CA ARG A 163 -1.79 5.66 -2.72
C ARG A 163 -1.19 4.56 -1.86
N ALA A 164 -1.27 4.70 -0.54
CA ALA A 164 -0.72 3.73 0.40
C ALA A 164 -1.64 3.51 1.60
N ILE A 165 -1.73 2.25 2.03
CA ILE A 165 -2.42 1.85 3.25
C ILE A 165 -1.44 1.08 4.11
N LYS A 166 -1.30 1.50 5.38
CA LYS A 166 -0.56 0.75 6.39
C LYS A 166 -1.51 0.34 7.50
N ILE A 167 -1.39 -0.90 7.95
CA ILE A 167 -2.20 -1.45 9.02
C ILE A 167 -1.28 -1.94 10.12
N GLU A 168 -1.58 -1.53 11.35
CA GLU A 168 -0.88 -1.94 12.54
C GLU A 168 -1.87 -2.70 13.45
N PRO A 169 -1.66 -4.02 13.66
CA PRO A 169 -2.47 -4.79 14.59
C PRO A 169 -2.40 -4.21 16.01
N ASN A 170 -3.54 -4.15 16.69
CA ASN A 170 -3.54 -3.83 18.11
C ASN A 170 -3.04 -5.05 18.91
N LYS A 171 -1.99 -4.84 19.74
CA LYS A 171 -1.33 -5.92 20.48
C LYS A 171 -2.21 -6.57 21.55
N THR A 172 -3.24 -5.89 22.02
CA THR A 172 -4.10 -6.35 23.12
C THR A 172 -5.50 -6.75 22.68
N SER A 173 -5.87 -6.48 21.42
CA SER A 173 -7.24 -6.62 20.93
C SER A 173 -7.23 -7.02 19.45
N PRO A 174 -7.45 -8.30 19.11
CA PRO A 174 -7.37 -8.76 17.72
C PRO A 174 -8.43 -8.12 16.81
N GLU A 175 -9.56 -7.69 17.38
CA GLU A 175 -10.62 -6.96 16.67
C GLU A 175 -10.23 -5.53 16.28
N ARG A 176 -9.22 -4.95 16.93
CA ARG A 176 -8.75 -3.59 16.66
C ARG A 176 -7.53 -3.59 15.74
N VAL A 177 -7.56 -2.74 14.72
CA VAL A 177 -6.39 -2.41 13.90
C VAL A 177 -6.31 -0.90 13.73
N ARG A 178 -5.10 -0.35 13.83
CA ARG A 178 -4.85 1.03 13.44
C ARG A 178 -4.55 1.07 11.95
N LEU A 179 -5.24 1.93 11.22
CA LEU A 179 -5.10 2.09 9.78
C LEU A 179 -4.61 3.50 9.47
N PHE A 180 -3.59 3.57 8.61
CA PHE A 180 -3.09 4.79 8.01
C PHE A 180 -3.39 4.74 6.51
N ALA A 181 -4.11 5.73 5.99
CA ALA A 181 -4.42 5.86 4.56
C ALA A 181 -3.82 7.17 4.03
N GLU A 182 -2.82 7.06 3.15
CA GLU A 182 -2.11 8.20 2.55
C GLU A 182 -2.57 8.46 1.11
N ALA A 183 -2.85 9.71 0.80
CA ALA A 183 -3.27 10.15 -0.53
C ALA A 183 -2.55 11.44 -0.94
N GLU A 184 -2.64 11.80 -2.23
CA GLU A 184 -2.23 13.13 -2.69
C GLU A 184 -3.12 14.20 -2.05
N VAL A 185 -2.62 15.43 -2.03
CA VAL A 185 -3.45 16.59 -1.67
C VAL A 185 -4.64 16.70 -2.64
N PRO A 186 -5.89 16.64 -2.13
CA PRO A 186 -7.06 16.88 -2.97
C PRO A 186 -7.06 18.30 -3.53
N PRO A 187 -7.58 18.51 -4.76
CA PRO A 187 -7.73 19.85 -5.30
C PRO A 187 -8.64 20.68 -4.38
N PRO A 188 -8.45 22.01 -4.29
CA PRO A 188 -9.27 22.87 -3.42
C PRO A 188 -10.78 22.74 -3.65
N SER A 189 -11.19 22.44 -4.89
CA SER A 189 -12.58 22.22 -5.28
C SER A 189 -13.23 20.98 -4.65
N ALA A 190 -12.46 20.02 -4.14
CA ALA A 190 -12.97 18.82 -3.46
C ALA A 190 -13.57 19.13 -2.07
N GLY A 191 -13.36 20.33 -1.55
CA GLY A 191 -13.80 20.71 -0.20
C GLY A 191 -13.01 19.98 0.90
N LEU A 192 -13.57 19.97 2.12
CA LEU A 192 -12.88 19.47 3.31
C LEU A 192 -13.50 18.21 3.90
N LYS A 193 -14.69 17.82 3.45
CA LYS A 193 -15.43 16.69 4.02
C LYS A 193 -15.49 15.54 3.01
N PHE A 194 -14.94 14.42 3.43
CA PHE A 194 -14.79 13.21 2.63
C PHE A 194 -15.46 12.02 3.32
N THR A 195 -15.69 10.99 2.52
CA THR A 195 -15.94 9.62 2.97
C THR A 195 -14.70 8.81 2.61
N LEU A 196 -14.12 8.13 3.59
CA LEU A 196 -13.07 7.15 3.36
C LEU A 196 -13.71 5.80 3.06
N HIS A 197 -13.61 5.37 1.81
CA HIS A 197 -14.06 4.06 1.35
C HIS A 197 -12.91 3.08 1.42
N LEU A 198 -13.05 2.03 2.22
CA LEU A 198 -12.10 0.93 2.35
C LEU A 198 -12.66 -0.29 1.62
N ASN A 199 -11.97 -0.70 0.55
CA ASN A 199 -12.40 -1.81 -0.29
C ASN A 199 -12.01 -3.12 0.38
N GLY A 200 -13.00 -3.96 0.69
CA GLY A 200 -12.75 -5.31 1.17
C GLY A 200 -12.14 -6.19 0.07
N PRO A 201 -11.48 -7.30 0.45
CA PRO A 201 -11.06 -8.32 -0.51
C PRO A 201 -12.28 -8.97 -1.16
N ALA A 202 -12.07 -9.73 -2.23
CA ALA A 202 -13.14 -10.40 -2.97
C ALA A 202 -14.04 -11.23 -2.03
N GLY A 203 -15.36 -11.03 -2.11
CA GLY A 203 -16.34 -11.72 -1.26
C GLY A 203 -16.45 -11.20 0.18
N ALA A 204 -15.64 -10.21 0.58
CA ALA A 204 -15.73 -9.58 1.88
C ALA A 204 -16.36 -8.17 1.79
N PRO A 205 -17.04 -7.69 2.86
CA PRO A 205 -17.64 -6.37 2.86
C PRO A 205 -16.59 -5.25 2.77
N SER A 206 -16.93 -4.20 2.02
CA SER A 206 -16.27 -2.90 2.12
C SER A 206 -16.76 -2.14 3.35
N PHE A 207 -15.94 -1.20 3.84
CA PHE A 207 -16.30 -0.35 4.97
C PHE A 207 -16.15 1.12 4.58
N SER A 208 -17.19 1.93 4.82
CA SER A 208 -17.14 3.37 4.51
C SER A 208 -17.22 4.19 5.78
N ILE A 209 -16.22 5.03 6.03
CA ILE A 209 -16.17 5.96 7.15
C ILE A 209 -16.59 7.34 6.63
N PRO A 210 -17.82 7.81 6.91
CA PRO A 210 -18.29 9.10 6.44
C PRO A 210 -17.75 10.23 7.29
N SER A 211 -17.83 11.45 6.76
CA SER A 211 -17.52 12.68 7.50
C SER A 211 -16.08 12.77 8.01
N VAL A 212 -15.14 12.14 7.31
CA VAL A 212 -13.70 12.38 7.49
C VAL A 212 -13.43 13.81 7.05
N GLN A 213 -12.99 14.65 7.98
CA GLN A 213 -12.64 16.03 7.67
C GLN A 213 -11.14 16.11 7.44
N LEU A 214 -10.71 16.72 6.35
CA LEU A 214 -9.31 17.06 6.11
C LEU A 214 -9.04 18.50 6.54
N PRO A 215 -7.85 18.82 7.08
CA PRO A 215 -7.48 20.21 7.35
C PRO A 215 -7.54 21.04 6.05
N PRO A 216 -7.85 22.35 6.13
CA PRO A 216 -7.83 23.22 4.97
C PRO A 216 -6.41 23.36 4.39
N ALA A 217 -6.32 23.60 3.08
CA ALA A 217 -5.08 24.06 2.48
C ALA A 217 -4.69 25.40 3.12
N LYS A 218 -3.41 25.56 3.48
CA LYS A 218 -2.92 26.90 3.84
C LYS A 218 -2.94 27.76 2.58
N GLU A 219 -3.54 28.94 2.70
CA GLU A 219 -3.53 29.95 1.65
C GLU A 219 -2.10 30.50 1.56
N VAL A 220 -1.46 30.37 0.39
CA VAL A 220 -0.17 31.01 0.15
C VAL A 220 -0.46 32.49 -0.04
N GLN A 221 -0.16 33.31 0.96
CA GLN A 221 -0.16 34.76 0.78
C GLN A 221 0.94 35.12 -0.23
N PRO A 222 0.62 35.91 -1.27
CA PRO A 222 1.55 36.29 -2.33
C PRO A 222 2.70 37.17 -1.85
#